data_AF-A0A126V3X6-F1
#
_entry.id   AF-A0A126V3X6-F1
#
_cell.length_a   1.000
_cell.length_b   1.000
_cell.length_c   1.000
_cell.angle_alpha   90.00
_cell.angle_beta   90.00
_cell.angle_gamma   90.00
#
_symmetry.space_group_name_H-M   'P 1'
#
loop_
_entity.id
_entity.type
_entity.pdbx_description
1 polymer ?
#
loop_
_entity_poly.entity_id
_entity_poly.type
_entity_poly.pdbx_seq_one_letter_code
_entity_poly.pdbx_strand_id
1 'polypeptide(L)'
;MRHKFTAIALFAALVSSQTAWAGEAFEERVDCPIGGIKTEIVSTFSCSYEQEFTMSLSQLSTCDFITHLPVCKTADFPIYKNFLLSEIPKLKAMVKTDWYKKSQKDSRYLRAYLVEKELGTLSEAEMFTLLQQGHIYDSARSYGNAKYYAAYREAANAFRNVATNEEKQYIYLTAAFARIRSGEPETAQELLDAAAKYKTPGDPRLTKYATLVEACIKKPNAKKCQPNYTFDLD
;
A
#
# COMPACT_ATOMS: atom_id res chain seq x y z
N MET A 1 39.82 61.77 32.18
CA MET A 1 40.39 61.28 30.90
C MET A 1 40.63 59.79 31.06
N ARG A 2 40.20 58.82 30.24
CA ARG A 2 39.62 58.78 28.90
C ARG A 2 38.95 57.38 28.76
N HIS A 3 37.78 57.34 28.14
CA HIS A 3 36.96 56.15 27.81
C HIS A 3 37.68 55.06 27.01
N LYS A 4 37.25 53.79 27.16
CA LYS A 4 36.83 52.79 26.12
C LYS A 4 36.04 51.66 26.84
N PHE A 5 34.72 51.51 26.77
CA PHE A 5 33.81 51.07 25.69
C PHE A 5 34.20 49.79 24.94
N THR A 6 33.16 48.97 24.66
CA THR A 6 33.01 47.87 23.68
C THR A 6 33.59 46.49 24.08
N ALA A 7 32.91 45.35 23.91
CA ALA A 7 31.62 45.03 23.29
C ALA A 7 31.09 43.69 23.85
N ILE A 8 29.83 43.64 24.26
CA ILE A 8 29.10 42.38 24.49
C ILE A 8 28.64 41.90 23.11
N ALA A 9 29.30 40.88 22.57
CA ALA A 9 28.85 40.21 21.35
C ALA A 9 27.70 39.26 21.70
N LEU A 10 26.47 39.77 21.65
CA LEU A 10 25.26 38.98 21.61
C LEU A 10 25.25 38.20 20.27
N PHE A 11 25.74 36.96 20.29
CA PHE A 11 25.57 36.04 19.17
C PHE A 11 24.10 35.59 19.17
N ALA A 12 23.23 36.39 18.55
CA ALA A 12 21.90 35.97 18.16
C ALA A 12 22.05 34.89 17.09
N ALA A 13 22.11 33.63 17.52
CA ALA A 13 21.97 32.49 16.63
C ALA A 13 20.56 32.58 16.01
N LEU A 14 20.50 33.13 14.80
CA LEU A 14 19.40 32.96 13.86
C LEU A 14 19.31 31.47 13.53
N VAL A 15 18.69 30.69 14.41
CA VAL A 15 18.18 29.38 14.08
C VAL A 15 17.00 29.64 13.16
N SER A 16 17.27 29.75 11.87
CA SER A 16 16.25 29.66 10.84
C SER A 16 15.72 28.22 10.89
N SER A 17 14.72 27.98 11.73
CA SER A 17 13.89 26.79 11.62
C SER A 17 13.28 26.82 10.23
N GLN A 18 13.83 26.02 9.31
CA GLN A 18 13.13 25.67 8.08
C GLN A 18 11.82 25.05 8.53
N THR A 19 10.75 25.81 8.45
CA THR A 19 9.39 25.31 8.61
C THR A 19 9.17 24.37 7.43
N ALA A 20 9.47 23.08 7.63
CA ALA A 20 9.05 22.05 6.72
C ALA A 20 7.51 22.04 6.78
N TRP A 21 6.87 22.45 5.69
CA TRP A 21 5.42 22.45 5.59
C TRP A 21 4.95 21.00 5.43
N ALA A 22 3.85 20.64 6.10
CA ALA A 22 3.23 19.34 5.89
C ALA A 22 2.81 19.21 4.42
N GLY A 23 3.10 18.06 3.81
CA GLY A 23 2.79 17.81 2.39
C GLY A 23 3.81 18.36 1.37
N GLU A 24 4.96 18.89 1.78
CA GLU A 24 6.01 19.28 0.82
C GLU A 24 6.76 18.05 0.29
N ALA A 25 6.75 17.89 -1.04
CA ALA A 25 7.46 16.82 -1.73
C ALA A 25 8.97 17.09 -1.74
N PHE A 26 9.77 16.10 -1.36
CA PHE A 26 11.22 16.12 -1.58
C PHE A 26 11.71 14.82 -2.20
N GLU A 27 12.82 14.92 -2.93
CA GLU A 27 13.50 13.75 -3.49
C GLU A 27 14.45 13.17 -2.46
N GLU A 28 14.38 11.85 -2.25
CA GLU A 28 15.37 11.11 -1.49
C GLU A 28 15.86 9.89 -2.26
N ARG A 29 16.94 9.29 -1.77
CA ARG A 29 17.61 8.18 -2.44
C ARG A 29 17.64 6.96 -1.54
N VAL A 30 16.95 5.91 -1.98
CA VAL A 30 16.91 4.61 -1.29
C VAL A 30 17.86 3.62 -1.94
N ASP A 31 18.55 2.82 -1.11
CA ASP A 31 19.49 1.82 -1.59
C ASP A 31 18.76 0.62 -2.21
N CYS A 32 19.17 0.24 -3.43
CA CYS A 32 18.69 -1.01 -4.00
C CYS A 32 19.41 -2.20 -3.34
N PRO A 33 18.67 -3.19 -2.80
CA PRO A 33 19.28 -4.39 -2.21
C PRO A 33 20.07 -5.21 -3.24
N ILE A 34 19.77 -5.03 -4.53
CA ILE A 34 20.42 -5.72 -5.64
C ILE A 34 21.27 -4.74 -6.43
N GLY A 35 22.58 -4.78 -6.19
CA GLY A 35 23.57 -3.99 -6.93
C GLY A 35 23.92 -2.65 -6.30
N GLY A 36 23.26 -2.24 -5.20
CA GLY A 36 23.67 -1.08 -4.39
C GLY A 36 23.49 0.28 -5.06
N ILE A 37 22.91 0.33 -6.26
CA ILE A 37 22.61 1.58 -6.95
C ILE A 37 21.39 2.21 -6.26
N LYS A 38 21.53 3.48 -5.88
CA LYS A 38 20.44 4.24 -5.27
C LYS A 38 19.33 4.56 -6.29
N THR A 39 18.09 4.46 -5.84
CA THR A 39 16.90 4.85 -6.60
C THR A 39 16.32 6.12 -5.99
N GLU A 40 16.00 7.10 -6.85
CA GLU A 40 15.33 8.33 -6.45
C GLU A 40 13.84 8.06 -6.23
N ILE A 41 13.31 8.57 -5.13
CA ILE A 41 11.91 8.46 -4.76
C ILE A 41 11.41 9.83 -4.31
N VAL A 42 10.10 10.04 -4.44
CA VAL A 42 9.43 11.22 -3.90
C VAL A 42 8.84 10.87 -2.54
N SER A 43 9.19 11.67 -1.54
CA SER A 43 8.83 11.48 -0.14
C SER A 43 8.31 12.80 0.46
N THR A 44 7.88 12.75 1.71
CA THR A 44 7.34 13.89 2.47
C THR A 44 7.53 13.64 3.96
N PHE A 45 7.68 14.72 4.74
CA PHE A 45 7.85 14.62 6.20
C PHE A 45 6.54 14.36 6.94
N SER A 46 5.41 14.77 6.36
CA SER A 46 4.10 14.55 6.97
C SER A 46 2.98 14.65 5.95
N CYS A 47 1.87 13.99 6.29
CA CYS A 47 0.67 13.92 5.50
C CYS A 47 -0.54 14.36 6.31
N SER A 48 -1.42 15.12 5.68
CA SER A 48 -2.75 15.37 6.21
C SER A 48 -3.70 14.37 5.59
N TYR A 49 -4.62 13.83 6.41
CA TYR A 49 -5.59 12.83 5.98
C TYR A 49 -6.99 13.40 6.11
N GLU A 50 -7.80 13.19 5.09
CA GLU A 50 -9.21 13.57 5.08
C GLU A 50 -10.05 12.45 5.71
N GLN A 51 -11.32 12.73 6.01
CA GLN A 51 -12.27 11.71 6.46
C GLN A 51 -12.89 10.91 5.31
N GLU A 52 -12.43 11.19 4.09
CA GLU A 52 -12.87 10.56 2.86
C GLU A 52 -11.98 9.36 2.50
N PHE A 53 -12.62 8.32 1.96
CA PHE A 53 -12.01 7.09 1.52
C PHE A 53 -12.43 6.77 0.10
N THR A 54 -11.58 6.10 -0.66
CA THR A 54 -11.95 5.53 -1.95
C THR A 54 -12.57 4.15 -1.79
N MET A 55 -13.28 3.65 -2.80
CA MET A 55 -13.77 2.26 -2.84
C MET A 55 -12.66 1.21 -2.79
N SER A 56 -11.41 1.53 -3.13
CA SER A 56 -10.25 0.68 -2.88
C SER A 56 -9.78 0.68 -1.41
N LEU A 57 -10.45 1.46 -0.54
CA LEU A 57 -10.10 1.77 0.84
C LEU A 57 -8.79 2.58 0.99
N SER A 58 -8.43 3.39 -0.02
CA SER A 58 -7.42 4.43 0.19
C SER A 58 -8.03 5.56 0.99
N GLN A 59 -7.38 5.99 2.08
CA GLN A 59 -7.73 7.26 2.70
C GLN A 59 -7.18 8.40 1.85
N LEU A 60 -7.99 9.43 1.57
CA LEU A 60 -7.52 10.58 0.83
C LEU A 60 -6.50 11.37 1.66
N SER A 61 -5.45 11.84 1.01
CA SER A 61 -4.36 12.55 1.65
C SER A 61 -3.77 13.63 0.75
N THR A 62 -3.17 14.64 1.38
CA THR A 62 -2.32 15.62 0.69
C THR A 62 -1.04 15.01 0.09
N CYS A 63 -0.77 13.73 0.35
CA CYS A 63 0.45 13.02 -0.03
C CYS A 63 0.30 12.01 -1.16
N ASP A 64 -0.75 12.07 -1.98
CA ASP A 64 -0.94 11.08 -3.07
C ASP A 64 0.20 11.08 -4.11
N PHE A 65 1.10 12.06 -4.07
CA PHE A 65 2.30 12.15 -4.89
C PHE A 65 3.47 11.24 -4.44
N ILE A 66 3.42 10.65 -3.23
CA ILE A 66 4.56 9.88 -2.69
C ILE A 66 4.78 8.56 -3.44
N THR A 67 6.03 8.10 -3.42
CA THR A 67 6.38 6.79 -3.99
C THR A 67 6.05 5.66 -3.01
N HIS A 68 4.90 5.01 -3.17
CA HIS A 68 4.47 3.94 -2.24
C HIS A 68 5.31 2.65 -2.28
N LEU A 69 5.81 2.24 -3.45
CA LEU A 69 6.70 1.08 -3.58
C LEU A 69 7.79 1.37 -4.62
N PRO A 70 8.99 1.77 -4.17
CA PRO A 70 10.12 2.03 -5.05
C PRO A 70 10.57 0.77 -5.79
N VAL A 71 11.21 0.96 -6.93
CA VAL A 71 11.71 -0.13 -7.77
C VAL A 71 13.13 0.20 -8.24
N CYS A 72 14.07 -0.73 -8.04
CA CYS A 72 15.44 -0.57 -8.48
C CYS A 72 15.54 -0.33 -9.99
N LYS A 73 16.22 0.75 -10.41
CA LYS A 73 16.36 1.13 -11.83
C LYS A 73 16.90 -0.01 -12.73
N THR A 74 17.90 -0.77 -12.28
CA THR A 74 18.58 -1.78 -13.13
C THR A 74 17.94 -3.17 -13.05
N ALA A 75 17.59 -3.62 -11.85
CA ALA A 75 17.08 -4.98 -11.63
C ALA A 75 15.55 -5.07 -11.75
N ASP A 76 14.87 -3.93 -11.88
CA ASP A 76 13.40 -3.82 -11.78
C ASP A 76 12.93 -4.57 -10.52
N PHE A 77 13.59 -4.31 -9.38
CA PHE A 77 13.36 -5.00 -8.12
C PHE A 77 12.60 -4.14 -7.12
N PRO A 78 11.42 -4.56 -6.62
CA PRO A 78 10.65 -3.75 -5.69
C PRO A 78 11.34 -3.68 -4.32
N ILE A 79 11.43 -2.48 -3.76
CA ILE A 79 12.06 -2.22 -2.46
C ILE A 79 10.95 -2.11 -1.41
N TYR A 80 10.47 -3.25 -0.91
CA TYR A 80 9.30 -3.33 -0.01
C TYR A 80 9.66 -3.58 1.46
N LYS A 81 10.91 -3.94 1.75
CA LYS A 81 11.43 -4.12 3.12
C LYS A 81 12.95 -3.92 3.13
N ASN A 82 13.50 -3.87 4.33
CA ASN A 82 14.94 -3.98 4.54
C ASN A 82 15.35 -5.46 4.49
N PHE A 83 16.19 -5.82 3.53
CA PHE A 83 16.69 -7.18 3.38
C PHE A 83 17.96 -7.41 4.21
N LEU A 84 18.05 -8.59 4.82
CA LEU A 84 19.25 -9.07 5.47
C LEU A 84 20.35 -9.31 4.44
N LEU A 85 21.60 -9.10 4.85
CA LEU A 85 22.77 -9.38 3.99
C LEU A 85 22.80 -10.84 3.50
N SER A 86 22.26 -11.77 4.30
CA SER A 86 22.12 -13.19 3.96
C SER A 86 21.09 -13.47 2.87
N GLU A 87 20.09 -12.60 2.67
CA GLU A 87 19.07 -12.73 1.62
C GLU A 87 19.60 -12.26 0.25
N ILE A 88 20.53 -11.30 0.23
CA ILE A 88 21.02 -10.65 -1.00
C ILE A 88 21.55 -11.64 -2.06
N PRO A 89 22.35 -12.67 -1.74
CA PRO A 89 22.78 -13.65 -2.75
C PRO A 89 21.61 -14.37 -3.41
N LYS A 90 20.59 -14.74 -2.63
CA LYS A 90 19.39 -15.42 -3.13
C LYS A 90 18.58 -14.49 -4.05
N LEU A 91 18.42 -13.22 -3.66
CA LEU A 91 17.77 -12.20 -4.49
C LEU A 91 18.50 -11.99 -5.83
N LYS A 92 19.84 -11.88 -5.80
CA LYS A 92 20.67 -11.73 -7.02
C LYS A 92 20.52 -12.91 -7.97
N ALA A 93 20.29 -14.12 -7.45
CA ALA A 93 19.99 -15.29 -8.27
C ALA A 93 18.56 -15.23 -8.82
N MET A 94 17.57 -14.90 -7.98
CA MET A 94 16.16 -14.82 -8.37
C MET A 94 15.91 -13.87 -9.53
N VAL A 95 16.51 -12.67 -9.52
CA VAL A 95 16.28 -11.68 -10.61
C VAL A 95 16.75 -12.13 -11.98
N LYS A 96 17.59 -13.18 -12.04
CA LYS A 96 18.08 -13.76 -13.30
C LYS A 96 17.16 -14.84 -13.85
N THR A 97 16.23 -15.35 -13.04
CA THR A 97 15.31 -16.42 -13.43
C THR A 97 14.28 -15.94 -14.45
N ASP A 98 13.74 -16.88 -15.24
CA ASP A 98 12.74 -16.58 -16.26
C ASP A 98 11.40 -16.14 -15.67
N TRP A 99 10.99 -16.71 -14.53
CA TRP A 99 9.75 -16.30 -13.88
C TRP A 99 9.82 -14.84 -13.42
N TYR A 100 10.99 -14.40 -12.93
CA TYR A 100 11.19 -13.04 -12.46
C TYR A 100 11.17 -12.06 -13.63
N LYS A 101 11.92 -12.35 -14.70
CA LYS A 101 11.88 -11.52 -15.93
C LYS A 101 10.46 -11.41 -16.48
N LYS A 102 9.68 -12.50 -16.46
CA LYS A 102 8.27 -12.48 -16.89
C LYS A 102 7.36 -11.66 -15.98
N SER A 103 7.68 -11.49 -14.70
CA SER A 103 6.89 -10.69 -13.75
C SER A 103 7.25 -9.20 -13.77
N GLN A 104 8.24 -8.78 -14.56
CA GLN A 104 8.59 -7.37 -14.75
C GLN A 104 7.45 -6.54 -15.38
N LYS A 105 6.56 -7.19 -16.14
CA LYS A 105 5.34 -6.55 -16.67
C LYS A 105 4.18 -6.47 -15.67
N ASP A 106 4.25 -7.23 -14.57
CA ASP A 106 3.19 -7.27 -13.57
C ASP A 106 3.26 -6.05 -12.64
N SER A 107 2.25 -5.92 -11.76
CA SER A 107 2.32 -4.99 -10.63
C SER A 107 3.59 -5.23 -9.80
N ARG A 108 4.25 -4.15 -9.38
CA ARG A 108 5.42 -4.20 -8.48
C ARG A 108 5.09 -4.89 -7.16
N TYR A 109 3.85 -4.78 -6.69
CA TYR A 109 3.37 -5.48 -5.51
C TYR A 109 3.21 -6.98 -5.78
N LEU A 110 2.64 -7.38 -6.92
CA LEU A 110 2.60 -8.81 -7.26
C LEU A 110 4.01 -9.41 -7.37
N ARG A 111 4.96 -8.65 -7.93
CA ARG A 111 6.35 -9.09 -8.03
C ARG A 111 7.00 -9.30 -6.66
N ALA A 112 6.81 -8.35 -5.74
CA ALA A 112 7.31 -8.48 -4.38
C ALA A 112 6.68 -9.67 -3.64
N TYR A 113 5.37 -9.90 -3.81
CA TYR A 113 4.69 -11.09 -3.29
C TYR A 113 5.32 -12.40 -3.81
N LEU A 114 5.60 -12.47 -5.11
CA LEU A 114 6.21 -13.67 -5.71
C LEU A 114 7.64 -13.90 -5.19
N VAL A 115 8.42 -12.85 -4.97
CA VAL A 115 9.74 -12.96 -4.32
C VAL A 115 9.59 -13.51 -2.91
N GLU A 116 8.61 -13.03 -2.14
CA GLU A 116 8.40 -13.49 -0.77
C GLU A 116 7.84 -14.90 -0.66
N LYS A 117 7.07 -15.37 -1.65
CA LYS A 117 6.73 -16.79 -1.74
C LYS A 117 7.97 -17.69 -1.86
N GLU A 118 9.02 -17.21 -2.51
CA GLU A 118 10.28 -17.95 -2.66
C GLU A 118 11.22 -17.78 -1.45
N LEU A 119 11.18 -16.63 -0.77
CA LEU A 119 11.96 -16.38 0.44
C LEU A 119 11.36 -17.04 1.68
N GLY A 120 10.03 -17.00 1.82
CA GLY A 120 9.30 -17.50 2.98
C GLY A 120 9.54 -16.67 4.24
N THR A 121 9.77 -15.36 4.10
CA THR A 121 10.22 -14.52 5.23
C THR A 121 9.16 -13.58 5.78
N LEU A 122 8.05 -13.37 5.06
CA LEU A 122 6.91 -12.61 5.56
C LEU A 122 5.84 -13.54 6.15
N SER A 123 5.15 -13.04 7.18
CA SER A 123 3.93 -13.64 7.71
C SER A 123 2.78 -13.57 6.71
N GLU A 124 1.70 -14.33 6.94
CA GLU A 124 0.50 -14.31 6.11
C GLU A 124 -0.13 -12.91 6.07
N ALA A 125 -0.10 -12.18 7.20
CA ALA A 125 -0.58 -10.80 7.31
C ALA A 125 0.20 -9.84 6.40
N GLU A 126 1.53 -9.93 6.43
CA GLU A 126 2.41 -9.10 5.60
C GLU A 126 2.27 -9.45 4.12
N MET A 127 2.16 -10.74 3.78
CA MET A 127 1.91 -11.21 2.41
C MET A 127 0.59 -10.66 1.84
N PHE A 128 -0.47 -10.69 2.65
CA PHE A 128 -1.76 -10.10 2.26
C PHE A 128 -1.66 -8.58 2.15
N THR A 129 -1.03 -7.91 3.13
CA THR A 129 -0.85 -6.46 3.14
C THR A 129 -0.15 -5.98 1.88
N LEU A 130 0.88 -6.69 1.43
CA LEU A 130 1.62 -6.32 0.23
C LEU A 130 0.74 -6.32 -1.03
N LEU A 131 -0.18 -7.29 -1.17
CA LEU A 131 -1.17 -7.29 -2.25
C LEU A 131 -2.36 -6.36 -1.99
N GLN A 132 -2.68 -6.04 -0.74
CA GLN A 132 -3.66 -4.98 -0.45
C GLN A 132 -3.13 -3.62 -0.88
N GLN A 133 -1.84 -3.34 -0.67
CA GLN A 133 -1.21 -2.09 -1.05
C GLN A 133 -1.20 -1.89 -2.57
N GLY A 134 -0.98 -2.94 -3.37
CA GLY A 134 -1.10 -2.81 -4.84
C GLY A 134 -2.54 -2.73 -5.34
N HIS A 135 -3.51 -3.28 -4.60
CA HIS A 135 -4.93 -3.04 -4.86
C HIS A 135 -5.27 -1.55 -4.68
N ILE A 136 -4.68 -0.88 -3.69
CA ILE A 136 -4.90 0.53 -3.39
C ILE A 136 -4.10 1.44 -4.34
N TYR A 137 -2.78 1.27 -4.39
CA TYR A 137 -1.83 2.24 -4.96
C TYR A 137 -1.27 1.87 -6.33
N ASP A 138 -1.62 0.71 -6.88
CA ASP A 138 -1.22 0.26 -8.23
C ASP A 138 -2.42 -0.26 -9.01
N SER A 139 -3.55 0.45 -8.85
CA SER A 139 -4.87 0.08 -9.38
C SER A 139 -4.87 -0.24 -10.88
N ALA A 140 -4.08 0.50 -11.67
CA ALA A 140 -3.93 0.29 -13.11
C ALA A 140 -3.31 -1.06 -13.48
N ARG A 141 -2.52 -1.68 -12.59
CA ARG A 141 -1.87 -2.99 -12.81
C ARG A 141 -2.49 -4.12 -11.99
N SER A 142 -3.32 -3.80 -10.99
CA SER A 142 -4.00 -4.77 -10.13
C SER A 142 -5.44 -5.07 -10.56
N TYR A 143 -6.29 -4.05 -10.75
CA TYR A 143 -7.68 -4.27 -11.15
C TYR A 143 -7.78 -4.88 -12.56
N GLY A 144 -8.64 -5.88 -12.72
CA GLY A 144 -8.77 -6.64 -13.97
C GLY A 144 -7.62 -7.61 -14.27
N ASN A 145 -6.58 -7.68 -13.44
CA ASN A 145 -5.48 -8.61 -13.62
C ASN A 145 -5.77 -9.95 -12.93
N ALA A 146 -6.09 -10.98 -13.72
CA ALA A 146 -6.43 -12.31 -13.21
C ALA A 146 -5.30 -12.95 -12.38
N LYS A 147 -4.03 -12.74 -12.75
CA LYS A 147 -2.87 -13.26 -12.02
C LYS A 147 -2.74 -12.56 -10.65
N TYR A 148 -2.96 -11.25 -10.61
CA TYR A 148 -2.97 -10.48 -9.37
C TYR A 148 -4.03 -10.98 -8.41
N TYR A 149 -5.28 -11.12 -8.88
CA TYR A 149 -6.37 -11.56 -8.01
C TYR A 149 -6.30 -13.03 -7.61
N ALA A 150 -5.65 -13.88 -8.40
CA ALA A 150 -5.31 -15.23 -7.95
C ALA A 150 -4.40 -15.19 -6.71
N ALA A 151 -3.31 -14.43 -6.77
CA ALA A 151 -2.40 -14.23 -5.64
C ALA A 151 -3.08 -13.54 -4.44
N TYR A 152 -3.89 -12.52 -4.71
CA TYR A 152 -4.62 -11.77 -3.67
C TYR A 152 -5.54 -12.69 -2.87
N ARG A 153 -6.29 -13.57 -3.56
CA ARG A 153 -7.16 -14.56 -2.90
C ARG A 153 -6.39 -15.59 -2.11
N GLU A 154 -5.26 -16.06 -2.64
CA GLU A 154 -4.38 -16.99 -1.94
C GLU A 154 -3.92 -16.37 -0.61
N ALA A 155 -3.38 -15.15 -0.65
CA ALA A 155 -2.91 -14.43 0.53
C ALA A 155 -4.05 -14.11 1.51
N ALA A 156 -5.21 -13.67 1.02
CA ALA A 156 -6.39 -13.39 1.84
C ALA A 156 -6.87 -14.64 2.58
N ASN A 157 -6.94 -15.79 1.90
CA ASN A 157 -7.35 -17.05 2.51
C ASN A 157 -6.35 -17.53 3.57
N ALA A 158 -5.04 -17.37 3.32
CA ALA A 158 -4.00 -17.73 4.28
C ALA A 158 -4.10 -16.85 5.54
N PHE A 159 -4.13 -15.53 5.39
CA PHE A 159 -4.19 -14.60 6.51
C PHE A 159 -5.46 -14.76 7.35
N ARG A 160 -6.60 -15.00 6.71
CA ARG A 160 -7.88 -15.19 7.39
C ARG A 160 -7.84 -16.28 8.48
N ASN A 161 -7.00 -17.29 8.36
CA ASN A 161 -6.92 -18.38 9.34
C ASN A 161 -6.31 -17.94 10.67
N VAL A 162 -5.47 -16.91 10.66
CA VAL A 162 -4.78 -16.37 11.85
C VAL A 162 -5.30 -15.00 12.28
N ALA A 163 -6.12 -14.37 11.45
CA ALA A 163 -6.70 -13.05 11.67
C ALA A 163 -7.72 -12.99 12.84
N THR A 164 -7.76 -11.84 13.50
CA THR A 164 -8.82 -11.42 14.43
C THR A 164 -10.17 -11.28 13.71
N ASN A 165 -11.27 -11.14 14.45
CA ASN A 165 -12.59 -10.98 13.83
C ASN A 165 -12.71 -9.69 13.01
N GLU A 166 -12.14 -8.58 13.49
CA GLU A 166 -12.13 -7.31 12.75
C GLU A 166 -11.36 -7.43 11.43
N GLU A 167 -10.17 -8.03 11.47
CA GLU A 167 -9.37 -8.31 10.27
C GLU A 167 -10.09 -9.28 9.33
N LYS A 168 -10.77 -10.31 9.85
CA LYS A 168 -11.60 -11.20 9.03
C LYS A 168 -12.70 -10.44 8.30
N GLN A 169 -13.40 -9.54 9.00
CA GLN A 169 -14.41 -8.68 8.38
C GLN A 169 -13.79 -7.84 7.26
N TYR A 170 -12.65 -7.19 7.52
CA TYR A 170 -11.91 -6.42 6.52
C TYR A 170 -11.56 -7.26 5.29
N ILE A 171 -10.92 -8.42 5.49
CA ILE A 171 -10.48 -9.34 4.41
C ILE A 171 -11.67 -9.77 3.55
N TYR A 172 -12.80 -10.14 4.18
CA TYR A 172 -13.99 -10.56 3.43
C TYR A 172 -14.58 -9.41 2.61
N LEU A 173 -14.66 -8.20 3.16
CA LEU A 173 -15.21 -7.04 2.45
C LEU A 173 -14.33 -6.62 1.26
N THR A 174 -13.01 -6.57 1.43
CA THR A 174 -12.09 -6.24 0.34
C THR A 174 -12.06 -7.33 -0.73
N ALA A 175 -12.12 -8.61 -0.34
CA ALA A 175 -12.25 -9.72 -1.27
C ALA A 175 -13.60 -9.68 -2.03
N ALA A 176 -14.71 -9.33 -1.37
CA ALA A 176 -16.00 -9.15 -2.02
C ALA A 176 -15.93 -8.07 -3.09
N PHE A 177 -15.37 -6.89 -2.78
CA PHE A 177 -15.20 -5.83 -3.77
C PHE A 177 -14.32 -6.26 -4.94
N ALA A 178 -13.20 -6.96 -4.67
CA ALA A 178 -12.36 -7.53 -5.71
C ALA A 178 -13.11 -8.50 -6.65
N ARG A 179 -14.05 -9.31 -6.11
CA ARG A 179 -14.90 -10.21 -6.91
C ARG A 179 -15.89 -9.46 -7.80
N ILE A 180 -16.50 -8.38 -7.30
CA ILE A 180 -17.34 -7.49 -8.13
C ILE A 180 -16.54 -6.99 -9.33
N ARG A 181 -15.31 -6.51 -9.09
CA ARG A 181 -14.43 -5.98 -10.15
C ARG A 181 -13.88 -7.06 -11.09
N SER A 182 -14.00 -8.32 -10.73
CA SER A 182 -13.64 -9.48 -11.55
C SER A 182 -14.84 -10.07 -12.31
N GLY A 183 -16.03 -9.48 -12.19
CA GLY A 183 -17.24 -9.98 -12.83
C GLY A 183 -17.91 -11.17 -12.11
N GLU A 184 -17.64 -11.34 -10.81
CA GLU A 184 -18.14 -12.44 -9.98
C GLU A 184 -19.05 -11.93 -8.83
N PRO A 185 -20.20 -11.30 -9.12
CA PRO A 185 -21.06 -10.69 -8.09
C PRO A 185 -21.71 -11.71 -7.14
N GLU A 186 -21.98 -12.94 -7.60
CA GLU A 186 -22.53 -14.00 -6.74
C GLU A 186 -21.54 -14.42 -5.64
N THR A 187 -20.28 -14.68 -6.02
CA THR A 187 -19.21 -14.94 -5.05
C THR A 187 -18.94 -13.73 -4.16
N ALA A 188 -19.11 -12.51 -4.67
CA ALA A 188 -19.02 -11.31 -3.84
C ALA A 188 -20.11 -11.27 -2.75
N GLN A 189 -21.33 -11.71 -3.05
CA GLN A 189 -22.41 -11.81 -2.07
C GLN A 189 -22.08 -12.82 -0.97
N GLU A 190 -21.57 -14.00 -1.31
CA GLU A 190 -21.16 -15.00 -0.33
C GLU A 190 -20.08 -14.46 0.63
N LEU A 191 -19.13 -13.69 0.10
CA LEU A 191 -18.08 -13.05 0.90
C LEU A 191 -18.64 -11.92 1.79
N LEU A 192 -19.60 -11.14 1.29
CA LEU A 192 -20.28 -10.12 2.09
C LEU A 192 -21.07 -10.75 3.24
N ASP A 193 -21.79 -11.84 2.99
CA ASP A 193 -22.53 -12.59 4.00
C ASP A 193 -21.58 -13.22 5.04
N ALA A 194 -20.41 -13.68 4.60
CA ALA A 194 -19.36 -14.15 5.49
C ALA A 194 -18.78 -13.02 6.36
N ALA A 195 -18.58 -11.81 5.81
CA ALA A 195 -18.11 -10.65 6.56
C ALA A 195 -19.06 -10.29 7.71
N ALA A 196 -20.38 -10.39 7.48
CA ALA A 196 -21.40 -10.07 8.48
C ALA A 196 -21.30 -10.92 9.76
N LYS A 197 -20.76 -12.14 9.68
CA LYS A 197 -20.54 -13.04 10.83
C LYS A 197 -19.45 -12.54 11.78
N TYR A 198 -18.58 -11.64 11.30
CA TYR A 198 -17.46 -11.10 12.05
C TYR A 198 -17.63 -9.62 12.37
N LYS A 199 -18.85 -9.09 12.24
CA LYS A 199 -19.15 -7.67 12.49
C LYS A 199 -18.68 -7.26 13.88
N THR A 200 -17.69 -6.37 13.93
CA THR A 200 -17.25 -5.75 15.18
C THR A 200 -17.93 -4.39 15.36
N PRO A 201 -18.43 -4.05 16.56
CA PRO A 201 -19.05 -2.74 16.84
C PRO A 201 -18.09 -1.54 16.74
N GLY A 202 -16.80 -1.77 16.45
CA GLY A 202 -15.74 -0.78 16.63
C GLY A 202 -15.38 0.07 15.41
N ASP A 203 -15.73 -0.35 14.18
CA ASP A 203 -15.30 0.37 12.97
C ASP A 203 -16.50 0.83 12.09
N PRO A 204 -16.91 2.11 12.18
CA PRO A 204 -17.99 2.65 11.33
C PRO A 204 -17.63 2.62 9.84
N ARG A 205 -16.33 2.65 9.48
CA ARG A 205 -15.86 2.57 8.09
C ARG A 205 -16.22 1.22 7.47
N LEU A 206 -15.99 0.10 8.17
CA LEU A 206 -16.33 -1.22 7.63
C LEU A 206 -17.85 -1.41 7.48
N THR A 207 -18.64 -0.76 8.34
CA THR A 207 -20.10 -0.77 8.21
C THR A 207 -20.55 0.00 6.96
N LYS A 208 -20.09 1.24 6.78
CA LYS A 208 -20.37 2.04 5.57
C LYS A 208 -19.88 1.32 4.31
N TYR A 209 -18.67 0.76 4.35
CA TYR A 209 -18.08 0.04 3.23
C TYR A 209 -18.86 -1.22 2.87
N ALA A 210 -19.36 -1.99 3.84
CA ALA A 210 -20.23 -3.14 3.58
C ALA A 210 -21.51 -2.75 2.81
N THR A 211 -22.14 -1.63 3.18
CA THR A 211 -23.31 -1.10 2.46
C THR A 211 -22.98 -0.68 1.03
N LEU A 212 -21.81 -0.05 0.81
CA LEU A 212 -21.35 0.31 -0.53
C LEU A 212 -21.05 -0.92 -1.39
N VAL A 213 -20.39 -1.93 -0.81
CA VAL A 213 -20.14 -3.22 -1.46
C VAL A 213 -21.44 -3.91 -1.84
N GLU A 214 -22.44 -3.96 -0.95
CA GLU A 214 -23.77 -4.49 -1.24
C GLU A 214 -24.45 -3.78 -2.43
N ALA A 215 -24.38 -2.44 -2.47
CA ALA A 215 -24.90 -1.66 -3.57
C ALA A 215 -24.18 -1.98 -4.89
N CYS A 216 -22.86 -2.22 -4.83
CA CYS A 216 -22.05 -2.59 -5.97
C CYS A 216 -22.27 -4.01 -6.47
N ILE A 217 -22.66 -4.95 -5.61
CA ILE A 217 -23.09 -6.29 -6.05
C ILE A 217 -24.32 -6.16 -6.95
N LYS A 218 -25.28 -5.31 -6.56
CA LYS A 218 -26.53 -5.09 -7.30
C LYS A 218 -26.32 -4.31 -8.61
N LYS A 219 -25.34 -3.40 -8.65
CA LYS A 219 -25.01 -2.57 -9.83
C LYS A 219 -23.48 -2.46 -10.04
N PRO A 220 -22.80 -3.52 -10.50
CA PRO A 220 -21.33 -3.57 -10.58
C PRO A 220 -20.68 -2.47 -11.42
N ASN A 221 -21.40 -2.02 -12.45
CA ASN A 221 -20.92 -1.03 -13.41
C ASN A 221 -21.27 0.42 -13.02
N ALA A 222 -21.90 0.65 -11.87
CA ALA A 222 -22.18 2.00 -11.42
C ALA A 222 -20.89 2.80 -11.21
N LYS A 223 -20.93 4.11 -11.45
CA LYS A 223 -19.79 5.02 -11.20
C LYS A 223 -19.29 4.92 -9.76
N LYS A 224 -20.20 4.69 -8.81
CA LYS A 224 -19.90 4.50 -7.38
C LYS A 224 -19.10 3.24 -7.04
N CYS A 225 -18.94 2.33 -8.00
CA CYS A 225 -18.22 1.07 -7.84
C CYS A 225 -16.84 1.07 -8.50
N GLN A 226 -16.40 2.23 -9.00
CA GLN A 226 -15.03 2.38 -9.48
C GLN A 226 -14.07 2.48 -8.27
N PRO A 227 -12.87 1.88 -8.34
CA PRO A 227 -11.93 1.87 -7.21
C PRO A 227 -11.60 3.25 -6.62
N ASN A 228 -11.57 4.28 -7.46
CA ASN A 228 -11.27 5.65 -7.09
C ASN A 228 -12.51 6.48 -6.73
N TYR A 229 -13.70 5.88 -6.64
CA TYR A 229 -14.88 6.59 -6.17
C TYR A 229 -14.74 6.89 -4.68
N THR A 230 -14.91 8.15 -4.30
CA THR A 230 -14.79 8.63 -2.93
C THR A 230 -16.11 8.50 -2.15
N PHE A 231 -16.01 8.14 -0.87
CA PHE A 231 -17.08 8.14 0.10
C PHE A 231 -16.61 8.67 1.46
N ASP A 232 -17.54 9.23 2.22
CA ASP A 232 -17.36 9.75 3.58
C ASP A 232 -17.87 8.76 4.64
N LEU A 233 -17.50 9.01 5.90
CA LEU A 233 -18.03 8.29 7.04
C LEU A 233 -19.28 8.93 7.66
N ASP A 234 -19.66 10.13 7.18
CA ASP A 234 -20.80 10.91 7.63
C ASP A 234 -22.16 10.41 7.09
#